data_AF-A0A2N5E4Y1-F1
#
_entry.id   AF-A0A2N5E4Y1-F1
#
_cell.length_a   1.000
_cell.length_b   1.000
_cell.length_c   1.000
_cell.angle_alpha   90.00
_cell.angle_beta   90.00
_cell.angle_gamma   90.00
#
_symmetry.space_group_name_H-M   'P 1'
#
loop_
_entity.id
_entity.type
_entity.pdbx_description
1 polymer ?
#
loop_
_entity_poly.entity_id
_entity_poly.type
_entity_poly.pdbx_seq_one_letter_code
_entity_poly.pdbx_strand_id
1 'polypeptide(L)'
;MIRVLIVMFTLLAAFGASAMPGRPLPFTPDPAKQLRVIISSDAKNEADDDFAVAHALLTPTFAIRGLIAAHYTRTAAMLGNHQPTEPESYGELQRLLKVMGADAPLFHGAQRPLDARTPGLSEGARAIITEAERDDARPLFVLVLGPATDVAQALIARPAIAGKLTVVWIGGNPYPAGGWEYNLYNDPRAADALMRSQAALWQVPHNVYMSMRVSLAELAAKVRPQGAPGRYLWQQLIGFNQWASEHIKGVPWPKSEVWVLGDNPAVGLLLDDHEYRYQTRPAPVINADLSYGAGNPARTLRVYEQIDPHFVLEDFFAKLALAYGG
;
A
#
# COMPACT_ATOMS: atom_id res chain seq x y z
N MET A 1 -24.77 52.38 1.66
CA MET A 1 -23.64 51.50 1.28
C MET A 1 -23.54 50.39 2.30
N ILE A 2 -24.16 49.24 2.02
CA ILE A 2 -24.21 48.08 2.91
C ILE A 2 -22.98 47.21 2.59
N ARG A 3 -22.07 47.06 3.56
CA ARG A 3 -20.95 46.12 3.47
C ARG A 3 -21.46 44.72 3.78
N VAL A 4 -21.54 43.87 2.77
CA VAL A 4 -21.76 42.43 2.92
C VAL A 4 -20.44 41.81 3.38
N LEU A 5 -20.43 41.32 4.62
CA LEU A 5 -19.33 40.54 5.18
C LEU A 5 -19.49 39.10 4.68
N ILE A 6 -18.69 38.69 3.70
CA ILE A 6 -18.61 37.29 3.28
C ILE A 6 -17.79 36.55 4.34
N VAL A 7 -18.49 35.81 5.21
CA VAL A 7 -17.86 34.85 6.12
C VAL A 7 -17.56 33.59 5.31
N MET A 8 -16.29 33.39 4.99
CA MET A 8 -15.78 32.19 4.35
C MET A 8 -15.67 31.09 5.42
N PHE A 9 -16.63 30.18 5.48
CA PHE A 9 -16.53 28.96 6.28
C PHE A 9 -15.58 27.98 5.58
N THR A 10 -14.30 27.98 5.96
CA THR A 10 -13.42 26.83 5.73
C THR A 10 -13.84 25.71 6.68
N LEU A 11 -14.59 24.72 6.16
CA LEU A 11 -14.72 23.42 6.81
C LEU A 11 -13.34 22.74 6.79
N LEU A 12 -12.57 22.87 7.87
CA LEU A 12 -11.56 21.85 8.18
C LEU A 12 -12.34 20.61 8.61
N ALA A 13 -12.50 19.64 7.70
CA ALA A 13 -12.81 18.28 8.10
C ALA A 13 -11.63 17.81 8.96
N ALA A 14 -11.81 17.77 10.28
CA ALA A 14 -10.87 17.14 11.18
C ALA A 14 -10.88 15.64 10.86
N PHE A 15 -9.92 15.17 10.06
CA PHE A 15 -9.73 13.74 9.79
C PHE A 15 -9.45 13.03 11.13
N GLY A 16 -10.47 12.48 11.77
CA GLY A 16 -10.37 11.55 12.89
C GLY A 16 -9.72 10.25 12.45
N ALA A 17 -9.09 9.51 13.37
CA ALA A 17 -8.59 8.18 13.06
C ALA A 17 -9.77 7.22 12.87
N SER A 18 -9.64 6.27 11.94
CA SER A 18 -10.64 5.23 11.71
C SER A 18 -10.88 4.36 12.96
N ALA A 19 -12.14 4.00 13.22
CA ALA A 19 -12.46 2.98 14.21
C ALA A 19 -12.28 1.58 13.59
N MET A 20 -11.68 0.67 14.37
CA MET A 20 -11.54 -0.73 14.00
C MET A 20 -12.91 -1.36 13.68
N PRO A 21 -13.07 -2.03 12.53
CA PRO A 21 -14.32 -2.66 12.15
C PRO A 21 -14.45 -4.08 12.76
N GLY A 22 -15.68 -4.60 12.80
CA GLY A 22 -15.97 -5.92 13.38
C GLY A 22 -16.00 -5.94 14.90
N ARG A 23 -15.94 -7.14 15.50
CA ARG A 23 -15.87 -7.29 16.96
C ARG A 23 -14.51 -6.81 17.48
N PRO A 24 -14.43 -6.16 18.66
CA PRO A 24 -13.17 -5.80 19.28
C PRO A 24 -12.27 -7.02 19.48
N LEU A 25 -10.96 -6.82 19.26
CA LEU A 25 -9.96 -7.85 19.54
C LEU A 25 -9.82 -8.05 21.07
N PRO A 26 -9.43 -9.25 21.54
CA PRO A 26 -9.29 -9.56 22.97
C PRO A 26 -8.00 -8.99 23.60
N PHE A 27 -7.46 -7.91 23.02
CA PHE A 27 -6.28 -7.20 23.50
C PHE A 27 -6.36 -5.73 23.09
N THR A 28 -5.58 -4.88 23.76
CA THR A 28 -5.47 -3.46 23.44
C THR A 28 -3.99 -3.08 23.39
N PRO A 29 -3.48 -2.54 22.27
CA PRO A 29 -2.11 -2.07 22.20
C PRO A 29 -1.92 -0.84 23.08
N ASP A 30 -0.69 -0.63 23.54
CA ASP A 30 -0.31 0.58 24.26
C ASP A 30 -0.56 1.82 23.38
N PRO A 31 -1.37 2.79 23.83
CA PRO A 31 -1.61 4.03 23.08
C PRO A 31 -0.32 4.76 22.67
N ALA A 32 0.75 4.66 23.46
CA ALA A 32 2.04 5.28 23.16
C ALA A 32 2.76 4.63 21.95
N LYS A 33 2.34 3.43 21.55
CA LYS A 33 2.86 2.70 20.39
C LYS A 33 2.02 2.88 19.13
N GLN A 34 0.98 3.72 19.17
CA GLN A 34 0.15 3.95 17.99
C GLN A 34 0.92 4.63 16.86
N LEU A 35 0.69 4.15 15.65
CA LEU A 35 1.30 4.64 14.42
C LEU A 35 0.24 5.31 13.56
N ARG A 36 0.57 6.46 12.97
CA ARG A 36 -0.27 7.08 11.95
C ARG A 36 0.06 6.43 10.62
N VAL A 37 -0.95 5.92 9.92
CA VAL A 37 -0.74 5.14 8.70
C VAL A 37 -1.59 5.71 7.56
N ILE A 38 -0.95 5.99 6.43
CA ILE A 38 -1.59 6.20 5.13
C ILE A 38 -1.23 5.02 4.24
N ILE A 39 -2.18 4.49 3.49
CA ILE A 39 -1.96 3.35 2.58
C ILE A 39 -2.28 3.78 1.16
N SER A 40 -1.31 3.66 0.26
CA SER A 40 -1.47 3.84 -1.18
C SER A 40 -1.55 2.47 -1.83
N SER A 41 -2.70 2.16 -2.40
CA SER A 41 -3.05 0.84 -2.91
C SER A 41 -3.62 0.95 -4.32
N ASP A 42 -3.07 0.16 -5.23
CA ASP A 42 -3.58 -0.03 -6.57
C ASP A 42 -4.56 -1.20 -6.62
N ALA A 43 -5.40 -1.32 -5.58
CA ALA A 43 -6.46 -2.32 -5.46
C ALA A 43 -7.18 -2.52 -6.80
N LYS A 44 -7.55 -3.76 -7.10
CA LYS A 44 -8.10 -4.21 -8.38
C LYS A 44 -7.10 -4.42 -9.52
N ASN A 45 -5.82 -4.07 -9.35
CA ASN A 45 -4.74 -4.51 -10.24
C ASN A 45 -4.56 -6.04 -10.16
N GLU A 46 -4.26 -6.54 -8.97
CA GLU A 46 -4.30 -7.95 -8.58
C GLU A 46 -5.39 -8.21 -7.54
N ALA A 47 -5.10 -9.07 -6.55
CA ALA A 47 -6.04 -9.52 -5.53
C ALA A 47 -5.50 -9.37 -4.09
N ASP A 48 -4.22 -9.09 -3.89
CA ASP A 48 -3.58 -9.10 -2.56
C ASP A 48 -3.64 -7.76 -1.80
N ASP A 49 -3.77 -6.62 -2.47
CA ASP A 49 -4.00 -5.31 -1.84
C ASP A 49 -5.12 -5.36 -0.79
N ASP A 50 -6.25 -5.97 -1.14
CA ASP A 50 -7.44 -6.06 -0.28
C ASP A 50 -7.11 -6.76 1.04
N PHE A 51 -6.21 -7.75 1.00
CA PHE A 51 -5.78 -8.48 2.20
C PHE A 51 -4.89 -7.59 3.08
N ALA A 52 -3.98 -6.82 2.50
CA ALA A 52 -3.12 -5.90 3.24
C ALA A 52 -3.93 -4.72 3.82
N VAL A 53 -4.86 -4.14 3.07
CA VAL A 53 -5.74 -3.08 3.55
C VAL A 53 -6.67 -3.60 4.65
N ALA A 54 -7.26 -4.79 4.49
CA ALA A 54 -8.06 -5.41 5.54
C ALA A 54 -7.23 -5.69 6.80
N HIS A 55 -5.99 -6.17 6.66
CA HIS A 55 -5.07 -6.40 7.76
C HIS A 55 -4.75 -5.10 8.51
N ALA A 56 -4.52 -4.01 7.80
CA ALA A 56 -4.26 -2.70 8.40
C ALA A 56 -5.49 -2.15 9.14
N LEU A 57 -6.69 -2.25 8.54
CA LEU A 57 -7.94 -1.82 9.16
C LEU A 57 -8.28 -2.62 10.43
N LEU A 58 -7.85 -3.88 10.48
CA LEU A 58 -7.98 -4.78 11.64
C LEU A 58 -6.85 -4.65 12.66
N THR A 59 -5.93 -3.70 12.49
CA THR A 59 -4.77 -3.55 13.36
C THR A 59 -4.94 -2.36 14.32
N PRO A 60 -5.18 -2.58 15.63
CA PRO A 60 -5.50 -1.52 16.57
C PRO A 60 -4.31 -0.59 16.88
N THR A 61 -3.09 -1.02 16.57
CA THR A 61 -1.88 -0.19 16.65
C THR A 61 -1.91 0.93 15.60
N PHE A 62 -2.67 0.78 14.53
CA PHE A 62 -2.68 1.73 13.42
C PHE A 62 -3.85 2.70 13.55
N ALA A 63 -3.52 3.98 13.68
CA ALA A 63 -4.44 5.07 13.41
C ALA A 63 -4.45 5.32 11.89
N ILE A 64 -5.34 4.64 11.16
CA ILE A 64 -5.50 4.86 9.71
C ILE A 64 -5.95 6.31 9.46
N ARG A 65 -5.12 7.05 8.73
CA ARG A 65 -5.31 8.48 8.38
C ARG A 65 -5.82 8.66 6.95
N GLY A 66 -5.67 7.64 6.11
CA GLY A 66 -6.14 7.68 4.74
C GLY A 66 -5.81 6.42 3.95
N LEU A 67 -6.70 6.08 3.03
CA LEU A 67 -6.46 5.18 1.91
C LEU A 67 -6.36 6.04 0.63
N ILE A 68 -5.40 5.74 -0.23
CA ILE A 68 -5.19 6.41 -1.51
C ILE A 68 -5.35 5.35 -2.59
N ALA A 69 -6.28 5.60 -3.51
CA ALA A 69 -6.44 4.78 -4.72
C ALA A 69 -5.32 5.13 -5.70
N ALA A 70 -4.38 4.22 -5.92
CA ALA A 70 -3.27 4.41 -6.86
C ALA A 70 -3.67 3.91 -8.26
N HIS A 71 -2.98 4.40 -9.30
CA HIS A 71 -3.11 3.84 -10.65
C HIS A 71 -2.23 2.61 -10.84
N TYR A 72 -2.52 1.81 -11.88
CA TYR A 72 -1.74 0.67 -12.36
C TYR A 72 -1.78 0.63 -13.90
N THR A 73 -1.73 1.81 -14.53
CA THR A 73 -2.10 1.98 -15.95
C THR A 73 -1.21 1.21 -16.92
N ARG A 74 0.07 1.01 -16.62
CA ARG A 74 0.99 0.34 -17.57
C ARG A 74 0.81 -1.17 -17.55
N THR A 75 0.57 -1.75 -16.38
CA THR A 75 0.31 -3.19 -16.25
C THR A 75 -1.08 -3.55 -16.74
N ALA A 76 -2.09 -2.72 -16.45
CA ALA A 76 -3.41 -2.82 -17.07
C ALA A 76 -3.34 -2.85 -18.60
N ALA A 77 -2.53 -1.97 -19.21
CA ALA A 77 -2.34 -1.93 -20.65
C ALA A 77 -1.69 -3.21 -21.21
N MET A 78 -0.79 -3.86 -20.46
CA MET A 78 -0.23 -5.17 -20.86
C MET A 78 -1.30 -6.26 -20.90
N LEU A 79 -2.36 -6.12 -20.09
CA LEU A 79 -3.51 -7.00 -20.03
C LEU A 79 -4.67 -6.55 -20.96
N GLY A 80 -4.43 -5.53 -21.79
CA GLY A 80 -5.42 -5.02 -22.76
C GLY A 80 -6.44 -4.02 -22.18
N ASN A 81 -6.30 -3.60 -20.92
CA ASN A 81 -7.10 -2.52 -20.35
C ASN A 81 -6.40 -1.17 -20.54
N HIS A 82 -7.00 -0.29 -21.35
CA HIS A 82 -6.49 1.06 -21.61
C HIS A 82 -7.33 2.16 -20.96
N GLN A 83 -8.24 1.81 -20.05
CA GLN A 83 -9.04 2.77 -19.29
C GLN A 83 -8.23 3.31 -18.10
N PRO A 84 -8.63 4.47 -17.53
CA PRO A 84 -8.08 4.95 -16.27
C PRO A 84 -8.32 3.93 -15.15
N THR A 85 -7.24 3.51 -14.48
CA THR A 85 -7.28 2.44 -13.47
C THR A 85 -7.49 2.94 -12.05
N GLU A 86 -7.10 4.18 -11.74
CA GLU A 86 -7.30 4.75 -10.39
C GLU A 86 -8.78 4.75 -9.95
N PRO A 87 -9.77 5.07 -10.80
CA PRO A 87 -11.18 4.92 -10.44
C PRO A 87 -11.60 3.47 -10.12
N GLU A 88 -10.93 2.47 -10.70
CA GLU A 88 -11.16 1.05 -10.36
C GLU A 88 -10.67 0.76 -8.94
N SER A 89 -9.46 1.21 -8.59
CA SER A 89 -8.93 1.12 -7.22
C SER A 89 -9.77 1.87 -6.20
N TYR A 90 -10.24 3.07 -6.54
CA TYR A 90 -11.11 3.83 -5.64
C TYR A 90 -12.42 3.08 -5.37
N GLY A 91 -13.06 2.55 -6.41
CA GLY A 91 -14.28 1.77 -6.28
C GLY A 91 -14.07 0.47 -5.48
N GLU A 92 -12.92 -0.17 -5.63
CA GLU A 92 -12.56 -1.38 -4.89
C GLU A 92 -12.32 -1.10 -3.41
N LEU A 93 -11.49 -0.10 -3.07
CA LEU A 93 -11.26 0.32 -1.69
C LEU A 93 -12.57 0.76 -1.00
N GLN A 94 -13.44 1.49 -1.72
CA GLN A 94 -14.75 1.86 -1.21
C GLN A 94 -15.62 0.63 -0.92
N ARG A 95 -15.57 -0.39 -1.79
CA ARG A 95 -16.30 -1.64 -1.59
C ARG A 95 -15.76 -2.43 -0.41
N LEU A 96 -14.44 -2.53 -0.26
CA LEU A 96 -13.79 -3.20 0.86
C LEU A 96 -14.18 -2.54 2.20
N LEU A 97 -14.07 -1.21 2.30
CA LEU A 97 -14.53 -0.45 3.48
C LEU A 97 -15.99 -0.79 3.83
N LYS A 98 -16.87 -0.79 2.83
CA LYS A 98 -18.28 -1.13 3.01
C LYS A 98 -18.50 -2.56 3.49
N VAL A 99 -17.80 -3.55 2.91
CA VAL A 99 -17.95 -4.96 3.30
C VAL A 99 -17.45 -5.19 4.72
N MET A 100 -16.37 -4.51 5.11
CA MET A 100 -15.84 -4.55 6.48
C MET A 100 -16.71 -3.76 7.46
N GLY A 101 -17.51 -2.80 6.99
CA GLY A 101 -18.17 -1.84 7.88
C GLY A 101 -17.15 -0.90 8.54
N ALA A 102 -16.05 -0.61 7.84
CA ALA A 102 -15.02 0.32 8.26
C ALA A 102 -15.31 1.72 7.73
N ASP A 103 -14.89 2.73 8.49
CA ASP A 103 -14.94 4.13 8.09
C ASP A 103 -13.53 4.70 8.13
N ALA A 104 -12.95 4.95 6.96
CA ALA A 104 -11.63 5.54 6.82
C ALA A 104 -11.64 6.59 5.68
N PRO A 105 -10.85 7.67 5.80
CA PRO A 105 -10.71 8.62 4.69
C PRO A 105 -10.19 7.91 3.45
N LEU A 106 -10.83 8.15 2.31
CA LEU A 106 -10.44 7.60 1.00
C LEU A 106 -10.21 8.77 0.04
N PHE A 107 -9.07 8.77 -0.63
CA PHE A 107 -8.61 9.87 -1.49
C PHE A 107 -8.36 9.37 -2.90
N HIS A 108 -8.70 10.20 -3.88
CA HIS A 108 -8.30 9.96 -5.26
C HIS A 108 -6.79 10.17 -5.43
N GLY A 109 -6.09 9.15 -5.92
CA GLY A 109 -4.67 9.25 -6.21
C GLY A 109 -4.40 9.84 -7.59
N ALA A 110 -3.15 9.72 -8.02
CA ALA A 110 -2.75 10.12 -9.36
C ALA A 110 -3.35 9.16 -10.40
N GLN A 111 -3.96 9.70 -11.46
CA GLN A 111 -4.59 8.88 -12.50
C GLN A 111 -3.61 8.32 -13.54
N ARG A 112 -2.34 8.72 -13.50
CA ARG A 112 -1.33 8.36 -14.50
C ARG A 112 0.08 8.45 -13.94
N PRO A 113 1.06 7.76 -14.57
CA PRO A 113 2.46 7.84 -14.21
C PRO A 113 3.00 9.29 -14.27
N LEU A 114 4.04 9.56 -13.49
CA LEU A 114 4.70 10.84 -13.37
C LEU A 114 5.29 11.30 -14.71
N ASP A 115 4.72 12.35 -15.31
CA ASP A 115 5.08 12.84 -16.65
C ASP A 115 5.91 14.14 -16.62
N ALA A 116 5.80 14.96 -15.57
CA ALA A 116 6.44 16.27 -15.48
C ALA A 116 7.39 16.41 -14.28
N ARG A 117 8.29 17.41 -14.35
CA ARG A 117 9.15 17.80 -13.22
C ARG A 117 8.37 18.45 -12.07
N THR A 118 7.20 19.02 -12.37
CA THR A 118 6.25 19.57 -11.39
C THR A 118 4.89 18.92 -11.60
N PRO A 119 4.63 17.76 -11.00
CA PRO A 119 3.34 17.09 -11.17
C PRO A 119 2.21 17.91 -10.53
N GLY A 120 1.02 17.86 -11.13
CA GLY A 120 -0.19 18.26 -10.43
C GLY A 120 -0.40 17.33 -9.23
N LEU A 121 -0.67 17.89 -8.05
CA LEU A 121 -0.89 17.11 -6.83
C LEU A 121 -2.26 16.42 -6.87
N SER A 122 -2.28 15.09 -6.75
CA SER A 122 -3.48 14.30 -6.45
C SER A 122 -4.06 14.62 -5.06
N GLU A 123 -5.26 14.14 -4.77
CA GLU A 123 -5.81 14.25 -3.41
C GLU A 123 -4.98 13.43 -2.42
N GLY A 124 -4.55 12.23 -2.81
CA GLY A 124 -3.67 11.38 -2.02
C GLY A 124 -2.33 12.05 -1.66
N ALA A 125 -1.68 12.70 -2.63
CA ALA A 125 -0.44 13.43 -2.38
C ALA A 125 -0.64 14.60 -1.40
N ARG A 126 -1.77 15.33 -1.51
CA ARG A 126 -2.13 16.39 -0.55
C ARG A 126 -2.44 15.83 0.85
N ALA A 127 -3.07 14.66 0.93
CA ALA A 127 -3.34 14.00 2.20
C ALA A 127 -2.03 13.61 2.91
N ILE A 128 -1.05 13.07 2.18
CA ILE A 128 0.30 12.77 2.70
C ILE A 128 0.96 14.05 3.25
N ILE A 129 0.96 15.13 2.49
CA ILE A 129 1.54 16.41 2.94
C ILE A 129 0.84 16.90 4.21
N THR A 130 -0.49 16.94 4.19
CA THR A 130 -1.31 17.44 5.30
C THR A 130 -1.07 16.65 6.57
N GLU A 131 -1.02 15.32 6.48
CA GLU A 131 -0.80 14.46 7.64
C GLU A 131 0.65 14.52 8.15
N ALA A 132 1.64 14.65 7.26
CA ALA A 132 3.03 14.83 7.65
C ALA A 132 3.27 16.19 8.34
N GLU A 133 2.50 17.23 8.00
CA GLU A 133 2.59 18.55 8.63
C GLU A 133 1.75 18.70 9.90
N ARG A 134 0.91 17.70 10.22
CA ARG A 134 0.13 17.67 11.45
C ARG A 134 1.05 17.73 12.67
N ASP A 135 0.64 18.53 13.66
CA ASP A 135 1.24 18.53 15.00
C ASP A 135 0.79 17.29 15.77
N ASP A 136 1.49 16.19 15.54
CA ASP A 136 1.25 14.90 16.17
C ASP A 136 2.59 14.17 16.36
N ALA A 137 2.93 13.86 17.61
CA ALA A 137 4.20 13.25 17.95
C ALA A 137 4.31 11.79 17.50
N ARG A 138 3.18 11.13 17.15
CA ARG A 138 3.20 9.75 16.66
C ARG A 138 3.89 9.68 15.29
N PRO A 139 4.70 8.66 15.03
CA PRO A 139 5.34 8.49 13.73
C PRO A 139 4.29 8.30 12.62
N LEU A 140 4.58 8.85 11.43
CA LEU A 140 3.78 8.66 10.23
C LEU A 140 4.46 7.65 9.30
N PHE A 141 3.71 6.63 8.92
CA PHE A 141 4.11 5.67 7.89
C PHE A 141 3.20 5.80 6.67
N VAL A 142 3.82 5.77 5.49
CA VAL A 142 3.12 5.67 4.20
C VAL A 142 3.43 4.29 3.63
N LEU A 143 2.44 3.40 3.65
CA LEU A 143 2.52 2.08 3.04
C LEU A 143 2.17 2.23 1.56
N VAL A 144 3.07 1.84 0.68
CA VAL A 144 2.91 1.93 -0.76
C VAL A 144 2.91 0.50 -1.31
N LEU A 145 1.71 0.03 -1.65
CA LEU A 145 1.43 -1.32 -2.15
C LEU A 145 1.52 -1.39 -3.69
N GLY A 146 1.40 -0.23 -4.34
CA GLY A 146 1.48 -0.08 -5.80
C GLY A 146 2.63 0.80 -6.29
N PRO A 147 2.46 1.54 -7.40
CA PRO A 147 3.46 2.51 -7.85
C PRO A 147 3.58 3.68 -6.87
N ALA A 148 4.80 4.18 -6.70
CA ALA A 148 5.15 5.25 -5.75
C ALA A 148 4.67 6.67 -6.15
N THR A 149 3.67 6.78 -7.02
CA THR A 149 3.30 8.03 -7.71
C THR A 149 2.90 9.13 -6.73
N ASP A 150 1.92 8.87 -5.87
CA ASP A 150 1.36 9.85 -4.94
C ASP A 150 2.38 10.31 -3.90
N VAL A 151 3.17 9.38 -3.35
CA VAL A 151 4.24 9.73 -2.39
C VAL A 151 5.38 10.50 -3.08
N ALA A 152 5.72 10.17 -4.32
CA ALA A 152 6.70 10.93 -5.09
C ALA A 152 6.21 12.35 -5.38
N GLN A 153 4.94 12.52 -5.78
CA GLN A 153 4.33 13.84 -5.95
C GLN A 153 4.41 14.67 -4.67
N ALA A 154 4.06 14.07 -3.52
CA ALA A 154 4.12 14.73 -2.22
C ALA A 154 5.54 15.17 -1.86
N LEU A 155 6.54 14.30 -2.04
CA LEU A 155 7.94 14.58 -1.72
C LEU A 155 8.57 15.59 -2.69
N ILE A 156 8.18 15.59 -3.97
CA ILE A 156 8.63 16.59 -4.95
C ILE A 156 8.05 17.97 -4.61
N ALA A 157 6.76 18.04 -4.32
CA ALA A 157 6.09 19.30 -4.03
C ALA A 157 6.48 19.88 -2.66
N ARG A 158 6.75 19.02 -1.68
CA ARG A 158 7.08 19.43 -0.30
C ARG A 158 8.25 18.63 0.29
N PRO A 159 9.50 18.82 -0.19
CA PRO A 159 10.65 18.04 0.26
C PRO A 159 10.88 18.03 1.79
N ALA A 160 10.44 19.09 2.48
CA ALA A 160 10.55 19.22 3.94
C ALA A 160 9.80 18.13 4.74
N ILE A 161 8.81 17.43 4.15
CA ILE A 161 8.11 16.33 4.84
C ILE A 161 8.93 15.05 4.92
N ALA A 162 10.04 14.95 4.18
CA ALA A 162 10.87 13.75 4.15
C ALA A 162 11.38 13.33 5.53
N GLY A 163 11.68 14.28 6.41
CA GLY A 163 12.08 14.02 7.80
C GLY A 163 10.93 13.75 8.77
N LYS A 164 9.68 13.70 8.28
CA LYS A 164 8.45 13.54 9.09
C LYS A 164 7.69 12.25 8.81
N LEU A 165 8.17 11.43 7.88
CA LEU A 165 7.51 10.19 7.48
C LEU A 165 8.52 9.08 7.14
N THR A 166 8.06 7.84 7.27
CA THR A 166 8.73 6.66 6.74
C THR A 166 7.86 6.04 5.64
N VAL A 167 8.45 5.77 4.49
CA VAL A 167 7.79 5.06 3.40
C VAL A 167 8.16 3.58 3.50
N VAL A 168 7.15 2.70 3.45
CA VAL A 168 7.34 1.27 3.23
C VAL A 168 6.82 0.96 1.83
N TRP A 169 7.70 0.51 0.94
CA TRP A 169 7.36 0.25 -0.45
C TRP A 169 7.52 -1.22 -0.79
N ILE A 170 6.41 -1.84 -1.20
CA ILE A 170 6.38 -3.15 -1.83
C ILE A 170 6.72 -2.92 -3.31
N GLY A 171 7.97 -3.20 -3.69
CA GLY A 171 8.38 -2.90 -5.05
C GLY A 171 9.89 -2.90 -5.29
N GLY A 172 10.23 -2.97 -6.58
CA GLY A 172 11.58 -3.12 -7.08
C GLY A 172 12.15 -4.53 -6.95
N ASN A 173 13.28 -4.77 -7.61
CA ASN A 173 13.96 -6.07 -7.68
C ASN A 173 15.13 -6.19 -6.69
N PRO A 174 15.71 -7.39 -6.50
CA PRO A 174 16.92 -7.61 -5.73
C PRO A 174 18.09 -6.77 -6.21
N TYR A 175 18.90 -6.33 -5.26
CA TYR A 175 20.19 -5.70 -5.52
C TYR A 175 21.24 -6.77 -5.90
N PRO A 176 22.28 -6.38 -6.66
CA PRO A 176 22.50 -5.06 -7.25
C PRO A 176 21.81 -4.87 -8.61
N ALA A 177 21.17 -5.90 -9.17
CA ALA A 177 20.72 -5.88 -10.56
C ALA A 177 19.52 -4.96 -10.81
N GLY A 178 18.55 -4.93 -9.89
CA GLY A 178 17.24 -4.35 -10.19
C GLY A 178 16.55 -5.12 -11.33
N GLY A 179 15.73 -4.42 -12.11
CA GLY A 179 15.04 -4.98 -13.27
C GLY A 179 13.53 -4.91 -13.16
N TRP A 180 12.84 -5.53 -14.12
CA TRP A 180 11.39 -5.46 -14.23
C TRP A 180 10.68 -6.01 -13.00
N GLU A 181 9.87 -5.17 -12.37
CA GLU A 181 9.00 -5.47 -11.24
C GLU A 181 7.70 -4.68 -11.41
N TYR A 182 6.58 -5.22 -10.96
CA TYR A 182 5.24 -4.75 -11.30
C TYR A 182 4.99 -3.28 -10.90
N ASN A 183 5.23 -2.94 -9.64
CA ASN A 183 5.00 -1.61 -9.08
C ASN A 183 6.00 -0.58 -9.61
N LEU A 184 7.27 -0.97 -9.73
CA LEU A 184 8.30 -0.17 -10.38
C LEU A 184 7.95 0.12 -11.84
N TYR A 185 7.45 -0.86 -12.59
CA TYR A 185 7.13 -0.71 -14.00
C TYR A 185 5.97 0.25 -14.23
N ASN A 186 4.98 0.26 -13.33
CA ASN A 186 3.85 1.17 -13.39
C ASN A 186 4.26 2.65 -13.31
N ASP A 187 5.28 3.00 -12.52
CA ASP A 187 5.87 4.34 -12.55
C ASP A 187 7.36 4.39 -12.17
N PRO A 188 8.28 4.16 -13.15
CA PRO A 188 9.72 4.18 -12.90
C PRO A 188 10.23 5.56 -12.48
N ARG A 189 9.55 6.63 -12.89
CA ARG A 189 9.96 8.01 -12.59
C ARG A 189 9.58 8.38 -11.17
N ALA A 190 8.42 7.96 -10.70
CA ALA A 190 8.05 8.08 -9.29
C ALA A 190 8.95 7.23 -8.40
N ALA A 191 9.27 5.99 -8.80
CA ALA A 191 10.20 5.14 -8.05
C ALA A 191 11.60 5.79 -7.95
N ASP A 192 12.16 6.30 -9.05
CA ASP A 192 13.43 7.04 -9.04
C ASP A 192 13.37 8.29 -8.14
N ALA A 193 12.28 9.05 -8.19
CA ALA A 193 12.07 10.20 -7.31
C ALA A 193 12.01 9.81 -5.82
N LEU A 194 11.32 8.71 -5.49
CA LEU A 194 11.27 8.17 -4.13
C LEU A 194 12.65 7.73 -3.64
N MET A 195 13.41 6.99 -4.47
CA MET A 195 14.78 6.55 -4.15
C MET A 195 15.71 7.73 -3.85
N ARG A 196 15.58 8.81 -4.63
CA ARG A 196 16.38 10.05 -4.49
C ARG A 196 15.93 10.97 -3.37
N SER A 197 14.70 10.82 -2.89
CA SER A 197 14.17 11.62 -1.79
C SER A 197 14.96 11.40 -0.49
N GLN A 198 14.83 12.32 0.47
CA GLN A 198 15.44 12.17 1.80
C GLN A 198 14.56 11.40 2.80
N ALA A 199 13.42 10.86 2.37
CA ALA A 199 12.51 10.15 3.26
C ALA A 199 13.13 8.85 3.77
N ALA A 200 12.84 8.44 5.00
CA ALA A 200 13.18 7.07 5.41
C ALA A 200 12.42 6.09 4.48
N LEU A 201 13.14 5.15 3.86
CA LEU A 201 12.56 4.19 2.91
C LEU A 201 12.91 2.77 3.31
N TRP A 202 11.86 1.97 3.48
CA TRP A 202 11.89 0.54 3.69
C TRP A 202 11.40 -0.14 2.42
N GLN A 203 12.31 -0.73 1.67
CA GLN A 203 12.01 -1.44 0.43
C GLN A 203 11.84 -2.93 0.72
N VAL A 204 10.72 -3.51 0.30
CA VAL A 204 10.49 -4.96 0.27
C VAL A 204 10.55 -5.37 -1.22
N PRO A 205 11.67 -5.94 -1.69
CA PRO A 205 11.83 -6.27 -3.10
C PRO A 205 11.10 -7.55 -3.50
N HIS A 206 10.93 -7.76 -4.80
CA HIS A 206 10.18 -8.87 -5.40
C HIS A 206 10.55 -10.26 -4.86
N ASN A 207 11.84 -10.59 -4.71
CA ASN A 207 12.24 -11.89 -4.15
C ASN A 207 11.74 -12.10 -2.70
N VAL A 208 11.51 -11.01 -1.96
CA VAL A 208 11.10 -11.03 -0.56
C VAL A 208 9.59 -11.06 -0.45
N TYR A 209 8.86 -10.15 -1.09
CA TYR A 209 7.39 -10.19 -1.00
C TYR A 209 6.81 -11.46 -1.66
N MET A 210 7.48 -12.02 -2.67
CA MET A 210 7.09 -13.31 -3.27
C MET A 210 7.26 -14.52 -2.33
N SER A 211 7.83 -14.33 -1.15
CA SER A 211 7.88 -15.36 -0.10
C SER A 211 6.57 -15.48 0.69
N MET A 212 5.66 -14.50 0.57
CA MET A 212 4.35 -14.44 1.26
C MET A 212 3.32 -15.39 0.64
N ARG A 213 3.67 -16.68 0.56
CA ARG A 213 2.86 -17.68 -0.12
C ARG A 213 1.73 -18.19 0.77
N VAL A 214 0.57 -18.32 0.16
CA VAL A 214 -0.61 -18.97 0.74
C VAL A 214 -1.16 -20.01 -0.23
N SER A 215 -1.80 -21.05 0.29
CA SER A 215 -2.53 -22.00 -0.55
C SER A 215 -4.00 -21.61 -0.65
N LEU A 216 -4.67 -21.96 -1.76
CA LEU A 216 -6.11 -21.81 -1.85
C LEU A 216 -6.85 -22.60 -0.76
N ALA A 217 -6.30 -23.75 -0.35
CA ALA A 217 -6.83 -24.53 0.76
C ALA A 217 -6.77 -23.77 2.10
N GLU A 218 -5.65 -23.08 2.35
CA GLU A 218 -5.49 -22.23 3.53
C GLU A 218 -6.47 -21.05 3.53
N LEU A 219 -6.60 -20.34 2.41
CA LEU A 219 -7.57 -19.24 2.29
C LEU A 219 -9.02 -19.75 2.44
N ALA A 220 -9.34 -20.92 1.89
CA ALA A 220 -10.65 -21.54 2.04
C ALA A 220 -10.96 -21.93 3.49
N ALA A 221 -9.96 -22.35 4.26
CA ALA A 221 -10.11 -22.78 5.64
C ALA A 221 -10.07 -21.59 6.63
N LYS A 222 -9.19 -20.61 6.42
CA LYS A 222 -8.90 -19.55 7.39
C LYS A 222 -9.56 -18.22 7.05
N VAL A 223 -9.74 -17.87 5.78
CA VAL A 223 -10.26 -16.56 5.34
C VAL A 223 -11.73 -16.65 4.95
N ARG A 224 -12.08 -17.53 4.01
CA ARG A 224 -13.46 -17.67 3.50
C ARG A 224 -14.56 -17.76 4.57
N PRO A 225 -14.40 -18.49 5.70
CA PRO A 225 -15.48 -18.61 6.68
C PRO A 225 -15.69 -17.36 7.54
N GLN A 226 -14.79 -16.37 7.52
CA GLN A 226 -14.80 -15.23 8.45
C GLN A 226 -15.76 -14.11 8.02
N GLY A 227 -17.06 -14.41 8.04
CA GLY A 227 -18.12 -13.43 7.78
C GLY A 227 -18.12 -12.87 6.35
N ALA A 228 -18.75 -11.70 6.17
CA ALA A 228 -18.83 -11.05 4.87
C ALA A 228 -17.45 -10.64 4.32
N PRO A 229 -16.52 -10.09 5.13
CA PRO A 229 -15.18 -9.75 4.66
C PRO A 229 -14.39 -10.97 4.19
N GLY A 230 -14.37 -12.04 4.97
CA GLY A 230 -13.67 -13.28 4.58
C GLY A 230 -14.20 -13.88 3.27
N ARG A 231 -15.52 -13.91 3.10
CA ARG A 231 -16.15 -14.35 1.84
C ARG A 231 -15.79 -13.45 0.67
N TYR A 232 -15.75 -12.14 0.88
CA TYR A 232 -15.42 -11.17 -0.15
C TYR A 232 -13.97 -11.31 -0.64
N LEU A 233 -13.01 -11.32 0.28
CA LEU A 233 -11.59 -11.51 -0.01
C LEU A 233 -11.33 -12.81 -0.79
N TRP A 234 -12.00 -13.90 -0.39
CA TRP A 234 -11.98 -15.17 -1.13
C TRP A 234 -12.55 -15.05 -2.54
N GLN A 235 -13.73 -14.45 -2.68
CA GLN A 235 -14.44 -14.37 -3.96
C GLN A 235 -13.69 -13.53 -4.98
N GLN A 236 -13.14 -12.37 -4.59
CA GLN A 236 -12.44 -11.49 -5.52
C GLN A 236 -11.14 -12.14 -6.04
N LEU A 237 -10.39 -12.84 -5.16
CA LEU A 237 -9.19 -13.58 -5.54
C LEU A 237 -9.48 -14.77 -6.46
N ILE A 238 -10.51 -15.57 -6.15
CA ILE A 238 -10.91 -16.69 -7.02
C ILE A 238 -11.45 -16.17 -8.36
N GLY A 239 -12.17 -15.05 -8.36
CA GLY A 239 -12.65 -14.41 -9.58
C GLY A 239 -11.49 -13.97 -10.48
N PHE A 240 -10.44 -13.36 -9.92
CA PHE A 240 -9.23 -13.03 -10.67
C PHE A 240 -8.56 -14.28 -11.25
N ASN A 241 -8.43 -15.36 -10.46
CA ASN A 241 -7.88 -16.63 -10.94
C ASN A 241 -8.61 -17.19 -12.16
N GLN A 242 -9.94 -17.19 -12.10
CA GLN A 242 -10.79 -17.67 -13.18
C GLN A 242 -10.61 -16.80 -14.43
N TRP A 243 -10.69 -15.48 -14.26
CA TRP A 243 -10.48 -14.53 -15.35
C TRP A 243 -9.10 -14.69 -16.00
N ALA A 244 -8.03 -14.75 -15.20
CA ALA A 244 -6.66 -14.91 -15.70
C ALA A 244 -6.48 -16.22 -16.48
N SER A 245 -7.06 -17.32 -15.98
CA SER A 245 -7.02 -18.63 -16.65
C SER A 245 -7.76 -18.62 -17.99
N GLU A 246 -8.85 -17.88 -18.09
CA GLU A 246 -9.66 -17.77 -19.31
C GLU A 246 -9.01 -16.85 -20.37
N HIS A 247 -8.33 -15.79 -19.94
CA HIS A 247 -7.89 -14.71 -20.83
C HIS A 247 -6.39 -14.73 -21.16
N ILE A 248 -5.55 -15.33 -20.29
CA ILE A 248 -4.10 -15.31 -20.44
C ILE A 248 -3.61 -16.72 -20.83
N LYS A 249 -3.31 -16.91 -22.12
CA LYS A 249 -2.81 -18.20 -22.63
C LYS A 249 -1.46 -18.56 -22.03
N GLY A 250 -1.35 -19.76 -21.45
CA GLY A 250 -0.10 -20.25 -20.87
C GLY A 250 0.35 -19.49 -19.63
N VAL A 251 -0.60 -18.85 -18.93
CA VAL A 251 -0.36 -18.02 -17.75
C VAL A 251 0.47 -18.78 -16.69
N PRO A 252 1.70 -18.34 -16.38
CA PRO A 252 2.51 -18.99 -15.36
C PRO A 252 2.15 -18.52 -13.93
N TRP A 253 1.41 -17.41 -13.83
CA TRP A 253 0.97 -16.79 -12.59
C TRP A 253 -0.38 -16.07 -12.78
N PRO A 254 -1.37 -16.24 -11.90
CA PRO A 254 -1.30 -16.96 -10.62
C PRO A 254 -1.17 -18.48 -10.80
N LYS A 255 -0.57 -19.16 -9.81
CA LYS A 255 -0.45 -20.62 -9.84
C LYS A 255 -1.79 -21.25 -9.45
N SER A 256 -2.07 -22.46 -9.96
CA SER A 256 -3.38 -23.12 -9.80
C SER A 256 -3.90 -23.18 -8.35
N GLU A 257 -3.03 -23.43 -7.37
CA GLU A 257 -3.41 -23.61 -5.95
C GLU A 257 -2.61 -22.72 -4.99
N VAL A 258 -1.79 -21.80 -5.52
CA VAL A 258 -0.88 -20.98 -4.72
C VAL A 258 -1.02 -19.51 -5.12
N TRP A 259 -1.16 -18.67 -4.11
CA TRP A 259 -1.12 -17.22 -4.22
C TRP A 259 0.02 -16.62 -3.42
N VAL A 260 0.30 -15.35 -3.69
CA VAL A 260 1.22 -14.51 -2.93
C VAL A 260 0.40 -13.35 -2.38
N LEU A 261 0.43 -13.14 -1.07
CA LEU A 261 -0.11 -11.94 -0.43
C LEU A 261 1.05 -10.96 -0.20
N GLY A 262 1.56 -10.41 -1.30
CA GLY A 262 2.83 -9.71 -1.37
C GLY A 262 2.83 -8.37 -0.64
N ASP A 263 1.64 -7.81 -0.42
CA ASP A 263 1.46 -6.51 0.21
C ASP A 263 1.39 -6.54 1.75
N ASN A 264 1.02 -7.68 2.33
CA ASN A 264 0.92 -7.84 3.78
C ASN A 264 2.22 -7.55 4.57
N PRO A 265 3.46 -7.72 4.03
CA PRO A 265 4.67 -7.25 4.69
C PRO A 265 4.61 -5.75 5.04
N ALA A 266 3.94 -4.90 4.27
CA ALA A 266 3.83 -3.48 4.57
C ALA A 266 3.13 -3.23 5.93
N VAL A 267 2.16 -4.09 6.28
CA VAL A 267 1.49 -4.09 7.58
C VAL A 267 2.34 -4.78 8.65
N GLY A 268 2.82 -5.99 8.35
CA GLY A 268 3.58 -6.81 9.28
C GLY A 268 4.80 -6.09 9.85
N LEU A 269 5.54 -5.38 8.99
CA LEU A 269 6.75 -4.65 9.36
C LEU A 269 6.54 -3.49 10.33
N LEU A 270 5.30 -3.02 10.50
CA LEU A 270 4.98 -1.99 11.49
C LEU A 270 4.56 -2.57 12.84
N LEU A 271 4.28 -3.88 12.90
CA LEU A 271 4.01 -4.61 14.13
C LEU A 271 5.29 -5.18 14.73
N ASP A 272 6.14 -5.73 13.87
CA ASP A 272 7.49 -6.18 14.17
C ASP A 272 8.36 -5.82 12.98
N ASP A 273 9.40 -5.00 13.17
CA ASP A 273 10.22 -4.51 12.05
C ASP A 273 11.21 -5.56 11.52
N HIS A 274 11.09 -6.80 11.98
CA HIS A 274 11.90 -7.96 11.61
C HIS A 274 13.39 -7.63 11.67
N GLU A 275 13.86 -7.25 12.87
CA GLU A 275 15.27 -7.00 13.14
C GLU A 275 16.16 -8.09 12.53
N TYR A 276 17.33 -7.69 12.01
CA TYR A 276 18.32 -8.55 11.37
C TYR A 276 17.91 -9.17 10.00
N ARG A 277 16.72 -8.86 9.46
CA ARG A 277 16.27 -9.35 8.14
C ARG A 277 16.37 -8.34 7.00
N TYR A 278 17.08 -7.24 7.21
CA TYR A 278 17.31 -6.19 6.21
C TYR A 278 18.76 -5.72 6.20
N GLN A 279 19.16 -5.13 5.10
CA GLN A 279 20.44 -4.43 4.96
C GLN A 279 20.25 -2.98 4.58
N THR A 280 21.19 -2.15 4.97
CA THR A 280 21.31 -0.78 4.46
C THR A 280 21.99 -0.81 3.09
N ARG A 281 21.33 -0.29 2.05
CA ARG A 281 21.87 -0.23 0.69
C ARG A 281 21.89 1.22 0.18
N PRO A 282 22.90 1.64 -0.61
CA PRO A 282 22.82 2.89 -1.35
C PRO A 282 21.59 2.93 -2.25
N ALA A 283 20.90 4.06 -2.31
CA ALA A 283 19.76 4.24 -3.19
C ALA A 283 20.23 4.25 -4.65
N PRO A 284 19.73 3.32 -5.49
CA PRO A 284 20.15 3.22 -6.88
C PRO A 284 19.52 4.36 -7.68
N VAL A 285 20.09 4.61 -8.86
CA VAL A 285 19.35 5.26 -9.95
C VAL A 285 18.55 4.19 -10.66
N ILE A 286 17.30 4.48 -11.00
CA ILE A 286 16.51 3.57 -11.86
C ILE A 286 16.82 3.88 -13.32
N ASN A 287 17.40 2.92 -14.03
CA ASN A 287 17.72 3.06 -15.45
C ASN A 287 16.46 2.91 -16.33
N ALA A 288 16.57 3.28 -17.61
CA ALA A 288 15.46 3.17 -18.56
C ALA A 288 14.96 1.73 -18.76
N ASP A 289 15.84 0.74 -18.58
CA ASP A 289 15.53 -0.70 -18.62
C ASP A 289 15.11 -1.28 -17.25
N LEU A 290 14.87 -0.40 -16.27
CA LEU A 290 14.48 -0.70 -14.88
C LEU A 290 15.59 -1.37 -14.04
N SER A 291 16.78 -1.57 -14.59
CA SER A 291 17.94 -2.01 -13.81
C SER A 291 18.38 -0.94 -12.82
N TYR A 292 19.06 -1.37 -11.76
CA TYR A 292 19.65 -0.46 -10.79
C TYR A 292 21.03 -0.01 -11.25
N GLY A 293 21.17 1.30 -11.48
CA GLY A 293 22.44 1.96 -11.75
C GLY A 293 23.18 2.36 -10.48
N ALA A 294 24.41 2.87 -10.66
CA ALA A 294 25.21 3.40 -9.57
C ALA A 294 24.46 4.52 -8.83
N GLY A 295 24.22 4.30 -7.55
CA GLY A 295 23.45 5.16 -6.67
C GLY A 295 24.25 6.29 -6.02
N ASN A 296 23.58 7.10 -5.19
CA ASN A 296 24.25 8.03 -4.30
C ASN A 296 24.67 7.31 -3.00
N PRO A 297 25.98 7.13 -2.72
CA PRO A 297 26.41 6.44 -1.50
C PRO A 297 25.99 7.13 -0.20
N ALA A 298 25.74 8.45 -0.22
CA ALA A 298 25.29 9.21 0.95
C ALA A 298 23.79 9.04 1.24
N ARG A 299 23.01 8.52 0.27
CA ARG A 299 21.59 8.25 0.44
C ARG A 299 21.40 6.74 0.54
N THR A 300 21.06 6.27 1.74
CA THR A 300 20.85 4.84 1.99
C THR A 300 19.38 4.52 2.29
N LEU A 301 19.00 3.27 2.02
CA LEU A 301 17.66 2.71 2.19
C LEU A 301 17.76 1.46 3.06
N ARG A 302 16.69 1.14 3.79
CA ARG A 302 16.51 -0.17 4.40
C ARG A 302 15.93 -1.09 3.31
N VAL A 303 16.65 -2.15 2.94
CA VAL A 303 16.19 -3.13 1.95
C VAL A 303 16.05 -4.47 2.65
N TYR A 304 14.83 -4.98 2.73
CA TYR A 304 14.58 -6.29 3.32
C TYR A 304 15.15 -7.40 2.43
N GLU A 305 15.71 -8.41 3.08
CA GLU A 305 16.22 -9.63 2.44
C GLU A 305 15.34 -10.84 2.80
N GLN A 306 14.61 -10.76 3.92
CA GLN A 306 13.64 -11.76 4.36
C GLN A 306 12.50 -11.08 5.13
N ILE A 307 11.36 -11.76 5.15
CA ILE A 307 10.18 -11.44 5.98
C ILE A 307 9.82 -12.72 6.73
N ASP A 308 9.11 -12.61 7.87
CA ASP A 308 8.50 -13.75 8.53
C ASP A 308 7.06 -13.95 8.04
N PRO A 309 6.80 -14.85 7.07
CA PRO A 309 5.44 -14.97 6.53
C PRO A 309 4.50 -15.54 7.57
N HIS A 310 4.98 -16.37 8.49
CA HIS A 310 4.14 -16.98 9.52
C HIS A 310 3.59 -15.92 10.45
N PHE A 311 4.46 -15.06 11.01
CA PHE A 311 4.02 -13.96 11.88
C PHE A 311 2.99 -13.06 11.17
N VAL A 312 3.30 -12.61 9.96
CA VAL A 312 2.46 -11.65 9.23
C VAL A 312 1.12 -12.26 8.82
N LEU A 313 1.11 -13.47 8.27
CA LEU A 313 -0.11 -14.11 7.77
C LEU A 313 -1.00 -14.63 8.89
N GLU A 314 -0.44 -15.26 9.93
CA GLU A 314 -1.23 -15.74 11.06
C GLU A 314 -1.82 -14.59 11.87
N ASP A 315 -1.10 -13.47 12.03
CA ASP A 315 -1.67 -12.28 12.65
C ASP A 315 -2.88 -11.76 11.86
N PHE A 316 -2.79 -11.69 10.52
CA PHE A 316 -3.93 -11.34 9.68
C PHE A 316 -5.11 -12.32 9.83
N PHE A 317 -4.86 -13.62 9.68
CA PHE A 317 -5.91 -14.65 9.75
C PHE A 317 -6.59 -14.67 11.12
N ALA A 318 -5.82 -14.56 12.20
CA ALA A 318 -6.35 -14.52 13.55
C ALA A 318 -7.18 -13.25 13.79
N LYS A 319 -6.71 -12.08 13.36
CA LYS A 319 -7.48 -10.83 13.47
C LYS A 319 -8.80 -10.90 12.70
N LEU A 320 -8.77 -11.42 11.49
CA LEU A 320 -9.97 -11.59 10.66
C LEU A 320 -10.98 -12.53 11.35
N ALA A 321 -10.52 -13.67 11.88
CA ALA A 321 -11.35 -14.63 12.59
C ALA A 321 -11.92 -14.07 13.91
N LEU A 322 -11.12 -13.33 14.68
CA LEU A 322 -11.59 -12.69 15.91
C LEU A 322 -12.62 -11.59 15.63
N ALA A 323 -12.40 -10.78 14.58
CA ALA A 323 -13.31 -9.69 14.24
C ALA A 323 -14.63 -10.18 13.61
N TYR A 324 -14.60 -11.20 12.75
CA TYR A 324 -15.76 -11.60 11.93
C TYR A 324 -16.14 -13.08 11.96
N GLY A 325 -15.34 -13.93 12.61
CA GLY A 325 -15.58 -15.37 12.67
C GLY A 325 -16.78 -15.76 13.53
N GLY A 326 -17.59 -16.69 13.06
CA GLY A 326 -18.77 -17.20 13.76
C GLY A 326 -19.16 -18.55 13.23
#